data_AF-A0AAV8WSR6-F1
#
_entry.id   AF-A0AAV8WSR6-F1
#
_cell.length_a   1.000
_cell.length_b   1.000
_cell.length_c   1.000
_cell.angle_alpha   90.00
_cell.angle_beta   90.00
_cell.angle_gamma   90.00
#
_symmetry.space_group_name_H-M   'P 1'
#
loop_
_entity.id
_entity.type
_entity.pdbx_description
1 polymer ?
#
loop_
_entity_poly.entity_id
_entity_poly.type
_entity_poly.pdbx_seq_one_letter_code
_entity_poly.pdbx_strand_id
1 'polypeptide(L)'
;MFLAKKYDGPEVDVWSLGVILYTLVSGSLPFDGSTLRELRERVLRGKYRIPFYMSTDCENLLKKFLVLNPAKRASLETIMKDKWMNQGYVGLVILHLICVVKEYLL
;
A
#
# COMPACT_ATOMS: atom_id res chain seq x y z
N MET A 1 -4.48 -17.05 -24.19
CA MET A 1 -5.79 -17.07 -23.51
C MET A 1 -5.64 -17.99 -22.31
N PHE A 2 -4.99 -17.51 -21.24
CA PHE A 2 -4.57 -18.37 -20.13
C PHE A 2 -5.58 -18.27 -18.97
N LEU A 3 -6.36 -19.34 -18.84
CA LEU A 3 -6.97 -19.90 -17.62
C LEU A 3 -7.42 -18.87 -16.57
N ALA A 4 -8.72 -18.59 -16.60
CA ALA A 4 -9.51 -17.97 -15.55
C ALA A 4 -9.55 -18.83 -14.26
N LYS A 5 -8.39 -19.05 -13.63
CA LYS A 5 -8.37 -19.19 -12.17
C LYS A 5 -8.72 -17.82 -11.62
N LYS A 6 -9.74 -17.73 -10.75
CA LYS A 6 -10.05 -16.50 -10.02
C LYS A 6 -8.73 -15.98 -9.45
N TYR A 7 -8.33 -14.77 -9.87
CA TYR A 7 -7.19 -14.08 -9.33
C TYR A 7 -7.51 -13.80 -7.85
N ASP A 8 -6.91 -14.55 -6.92
CA ASP A 8 -6.88 -14.23 -5.48
C ASP A 8 -5.90 -13.07 -5.19
N GLY A 9 -5.76 -12.16 -6.16
CA GLY A 9 -4.73 -11.13 -6.21
C GLY A 9 -5.16 -9.68 -5.98
N PRO A 10 -6.45 -9.26 -6.00
CA PRO A 10 -6.81 -7.88 -5.71
C PRO A 10 -6.32 -7.44 -4.33
N GLU A 11 -6.37 -8.34 -3.35
CA GLU A 11 -5.89 -8.07 -2.00
C GLU A 11 -4.37 -7.91 -1.99
N VAL A 12 -3.64 -8.77 -2.69
CA VAL A 12 -2.18 -8.70 -2.79
C VAL A 12 -1.74 -7.37 -3.41
N ASP A 13 -2.43 -6.94 -4.46
CA ASP A 13 -2.18 -5.65 -5.12
C ASP A 13 -2.44 -4.48 -4.16
N VAL A 14 -3.52 -4.53 -3.38
CA VAL A 14 -3.80 -3.55 -2.33
C VAL A 14 -2.65 -3.48 -1.33
N TRP A 15 -2.11 -4.60 -0.85
CA TRP A 15 -0.96 -4.56 0.06
C TRP A 15 0.26 -3.88 -0.57
N SER A 16 0.60 -4.24 -1.81
CA SER A 16 1.72 -3.64 -2.54
C SER A 16 1.55 -2.14 -2.74
N LEU A 17 0.33 -1.68 -3.06
CA LEU A 17 -0.01 -0.26 -3.13
C LEU A 17 0.21 0.48 -1.80
N GLY A 18 -0.09 -0.18 -0.67
CA GLY A 18 0.21 0.35 0.66
C GLY A 18 1.69 0.58 0.92
N VAL A 19 2.53 -0.37 0.51
CA VAL A 19 3.99 -0.28 0.64
C VAL A 19 4.54 0.87 -0.22
N ILE A 20 4.04 0.99 -1.46
CA ILE A 20 4.39 2.09 -2.37
C ILE A 20 3.96 3.43 -1.77
N LEU A 21 2.72 3.55 -1.32
CA LEU A 21 2.20 4.78 -0.70
C LEU A 21 3.05 5.20 0.51
N TYR A 22 3.38 4.26 1.40
CA TYR A 22 4.25 4.55 2.54
C TYR A 22 5.62 5.07 2.08
N THR A 23 6.20 4.46 1.05
CA THR A 23 7.51 4.83 0.52
C THR A 23 7.49 6.23 -0.09
N LEU A 24 6.42 6.57 -0.83
CA LEU A 24 6.25 7.90 -1.42
C LEU A 24 6.09 9.00 -0.38
N VAL A 25 5.39 8.73 0.73
CA VAL A 25 5.13 9.74 1.77
C VAL A 25 6.28 9.86 2.77
N SER A 26 6.97 8.75 3.09
CA SER A 26 8.02 8.73 4.12
C SER A 26 9.45 8.73 3.57
N GLY A 27 9.64 8.45 2.27
CA GLY A 27 10.95 8.22 1.66
C GLY A 27 11.67 6.96 2.14
N SER A 28 10.97 6.04 2.84
CA SER A 28 11.54 4.84 3.44
C SER A 28 10.61 3.64 3.30
N LEU A 29 11.13 2.42 3.39
CA LEU A 29 10.30 1.21 3.37
C LEU A 29 9.58 1.00 4.72
N PRO A 30 8.32 0.53 4.73
CA PRO A 30 7.60 0.26 5.97
C PRO A 30 8.17 -0.97 6.70
N PHE A 31 8.70 -1.93 5.94
CA PHE A 31 9.35 -3.14 6.42
C PHE A 31 10.64 -3.34 5.65
N ASP A 32 11.74 -3.51 6.38
CA ASP A 32 13.06 -3.79 5.84
C ASP A 32 13.80 -4.73 6.80
N GLY A 33 14.79 -5.48 6.37
CA GLY A 33 15.57 -6.39 7.22
C GLY A 33 16.85 -6.86 6.53
N SER A 34 17.88 -7.15 7.33
CA SER A 34 19.19 -7.56 6.80
C SER A 34 19.16 -8.95 6.17
N THR A 35 18.15 -9.75 6.52
CA THR A 35 17.89 -11.07 5.94
C THR A 35 16.43 -11.23 5.57
N LEU A 36 16.12 -12.14 4.63
CA LEU A 36 14.75 -12.47 4.25
C LEU A 36 13.91 -12.94 5.44
N ARG A 37 14.54 -13.62 6.41
CA ARG A 37 13.89 -14.06 7.65
C ARG A 37 13.46 -12.86 8.50
N GLU A 38 14.35 -11.90 8.74
CA GLU A 38 14.04 -10.69 9.50
C GLU A 38 12.96 -9.86 8.83
N LEU A 39 13.04 -9.68 7.50
CA LEU A 39 12.02 -9.00 6.71
C LEU A 39 10.66 -9.68 6.89
N ARG A 40 10.60 -11.01 6.73
CA ARG A 40 9.37 -11.79 6.91
C ARG A 40 8.81 -11.64 8.32
N GLU A 41 9.65 -11.71 9.35
CA GLU A 41 9.21 -11.52 10.73
C GLU A 41 8.68 -10.11 10.99
N ARG A 42 9.23 -9.07 10.36
CA ARG A 42 8.74 -7.69 10.47
C ARG A 42 7.41 -7.50 9.74
N VAL A 43 7.29 -8.05 8.53
CA VAL A 43 6.02 -8.09 7.79
C VAL A 43 4.96 -8.80 8.61
N LEU A 44 5.22 -10.01 9.13
CA LEU A 44 4.25 -10.78 9.92
C LEU A 44 3.90 -10.13 11.27
N ARG A 45 4.76 -9.27 11.81
CA ARG A 45 4.43 -8.45 12.99
C ARG A 45 3.45 -7.32 12.65
N GLY A 46 3.39 -6.88 11.39
CA GLY A 46 2.51 -5.81 10.93
C GLY A 46 2.79 -4.45 11.56
N LYS A 47 3.97 -4.27 12.16
CA LYS A 47 4.39 -3.03 12.81
C LYS A 47 5.34 -2.26 11.90
N TYR A 48 4.93 -1.07 11.52
CA TYR A 48 5.73 -0.09 10.77
C TYR A 48 5.72 1.25 11.53
N ARG A 49 6.71 2.09 11.30
CA ARG A 49 6.85 3.38 12.00
C ARG A 49 5.98 4.43 11.30
N ILE A 50 5.28 5.28 12.04
CA ILE A 50 4.61 6.45 11.46
C ILE A 50 5.49 7.69 11.70
N PRO A 51 5.94 8.39 10.66
CA PRO A 51 6.67 9.65 10.81
C PRO A 51 5.79 10.75 11.41
N PHE A 52 6.37 11.66 12.19
CA PHE A 52 5.62 12.73 12.87
C PHE A 52 4.95 13.73 11.90
N TYR A 53 5.47 13.84 10.68
CA TYR A 53 4.94 14.71 9.62
C TYR A 53 3.83 14.06 8.81
N MET A 54 3.55 12.76 9.02
CA MET A 54 2.48 12.06 8.33
C MET A 54 1.12 12.48 8.92
N SER A 55 0.19 12.86 8.05
CA SER A 55 -1.15 13.23 8.51
C SER A 55 -1.91 12.02 9.05
N THR A 56 -2.79 12.25 10.02
CA THR A 56 -3.66 11.21 10.58
C THR A 56 -4.51 10.53 9.51
N ASP A 57 -4.96 11.29 8.50
CA ASP A 57 -5.75 10.75 7.38
C ASP A 57 -4.90 9.78 6.52
N CYS A 58 -3.62 10.09 6.28
CA CYS A 58 -2.70 9.20 5.58
C CYS A 58 -2.41 7.92 6.37
N GLU A 59 -2.19 8.04 7.68
CA GLU A 59 -1.98 6.90 8.57
C GLU A 59 -3.19 5.96 8.56
N ASN A 60 -4.40 6.52 8.64
CA ASN A 60 -5.65 5.75 8.59
C ASN A 60 -5.83 5.00 7.27
N LEU A 61 -5.44 5.63 6.15
CA LEU A 61 -5.44 4.98 4.85
C LEU A 61 -4.44 3.82 4.80
N LEU A 62 -3.21 4.02 5.28
CA LEU A 62 -2.18 2.98 5.34
C LEU A 62 -2.62 1.76 6.17
N LYS A 63 -3.35 1.97 7.26
CA LYS A 63 -3.91 0.89 8.08
C LYS A 63 -4.93 0.02 7.33
N LYS A 64 -5.59 0.56 6.30
CA LYS A 64 -6.52 -0.19 5.44
C LYS A 64 -5.80 -1.02 4.39
N PHE A 65 -4.65 -0.53 3.90
CA PHE A 65 -3.79 -1.22 2.95
C PHE A 65 -2.97 -2.34 3.59
N LEU A 66 -2.27 -2.02 4.69
CA LEU A 66 -1.28 -2.89 5.34
C LEU A 66 -1.92 -3.83 6.39
N VAL A 67 -3.04 -4.45 6.03
CA VAL A 67 -3.72 -5.46 6.87
C VAL A 67 -3.16 -6.85 6.56
N LEU A 68 -2.64 -7.54 7.59
CA LEU A 68 -2.02 -8.86 7.43
C LEU A 68 -2.98 -9.94 6.95
N ASN A 69 -4.21 -9.93 7.48
CA ASN A 69 -5.24 -10.85 7.06
C ASN A 69 -5.89 -10.34 5.76
N PRO A 70 -5.69 -11.02 4.61
CA PRO A 70 -6.24 -10.56 3.33
C PRO A 70 -7.77 -10.48 3.36
N ALA A 71 -8.46 -11.37 4.09
CA ALA A 71 -9.92 -11.35 4.21
C ALA A 71 -10.46 -10.14 5.00
N LYS A 72 -9.61 -9.46 5.77
CA LYS A 72 -9.95 -8.22 6.50
C LYS A 72 -9.43 -6.97 5.78
N ARG A 73 -8.68 -7.13 4.69
CA ARG A 73 -8.10 -6.03 3.93
C ARG A 73 -9.21 -5.29 3.19
N ALA A 74 -9.13 -3.96 3.17
CA ALA A 74 -10.14 -3.17 2.47
C ALA A 74 -10.06 -3.42 0.96
N SER A 75 -11.22 -3.47 0.31
CA SER A 75 -11.26 -3.52 -1.16
C SER A 75 -10.72 -2.21 -1.75
N LEU A 76 -10.20 -2.29 -2.98
CA LEU A 76 -9.74 -1.11 -3.70
C LEU A 76 -10.85 -0.07 -3.87
N GLU A 77 -12.10 -0.49 -4.09
CA GLU A 77 -13.25 0.41 -4.18
C GLU A 77 -13.49 1.21 -2.89
N THR A 78 -13.30 0.58 -1.72
CA THR A 78 -13.40 1.25 -0.43
C THR A 78 -12.26 2.26 -0.24
N ILE A 79 -11.06 1.90 -0.68
CA ILE A 79 -9.86 2.73 -0.59
C ILE A 79 -9.97 3.96 -1.48
N MET A 80 -10.48 3.81 -2.71
CA MET A 80 -10.67 4.95 -3.63
C MET A 80 -11.65 6.00 -3.10
N LYS A 81 -12.57 5.61 -2.21
CA LYS A 81 -13.51 6.51 -1.54
C LYS A 81 -12.96 7.10 -0.25
N ASP A 82 -11.72 6.78 0.13
CA ASP A 82 -11.11 7.28 1.36
C ASP A 82 -10.91 8.80 1.30
N LYS A 83 -11.08 9.45 2.46
CA LYS A 83 -10.92 10.89 2.59
C LYS A 83 -9.55 11.37 2.12
N TRP A 84 -8.47 10.66 2.45
CA TRP A 84 -7.12 11.05 2.06
C TRP A 84 -6.92 10.96 0.55
N MET A 85 -7.47 9.93 -0.09
CA MET A 85 -7.45 9.81 -1.55
C MET A 85 -8.20 10.97 -2.21
N ASN A 86 -9.29 11.42 -1.60
CA ASN A 86 -10.15 12.49 -2.13
C ASN A 86 -9.80 13.90 -1.65
N GLN A 87 -8.72 14.05 -0.86
CA GLN A 87 -8.34 15.33 -0.32
C GLN A 87 -7.54 16.14 -1.34
N GLY A 88 -8.14 17.24 -1.83
CA GLY A 88 -7.44 18.20 -2.68
C GLY A 88 -7.24 17.76 -4.13
N TYR A 89 -8.19 17.04 -4.73
CA TYR A 89 -8.16 16.70 -6.17
C TYR A 89 -8.12 17.95 -7.08
N VAL A 90 -6.89 18.44 -7.28
CA VAL A 90 -6.42 19.20 -8.44
C VAL A 90 -5.20 18.42 -9.00
N GLY A 91 -5.47 17.27 -9.62
CA GLY A 91 -4.74 16.84 -10.82
C GLY A 91 -3.40 16.06 -10.77
N LEU A 92 -2.67 15.87 -9.65
CA LEU A 92 -1.26 15.41 -9.78
C LEU A 92 -0.84 14.08 -9.12
N VAL A 93 -1.53 13.59 -8.08
CA VAL A 93 -1.01 12.42 -7.32
C VAL A 93 -1.23 11.08 -8.06
N ILE A 94 -2.31 10.98 -8.84
CA ILE A 94 -2.65 9.73 -9.56
C ILE A 94 -1.68 9.45 -10.72
N LEU A 95 -1.23 10.48 -11.44
CA LEU A 95 -0.35 10.28 -12.60
C LEU A 95 1.04 9.78 -12.19
N HIS A 96 1.57 10.22 -11.05
CA HIS A 96 2.89 9.77 -10.59
C HIS A 96 2.83 8.34 -10.02
N LEU A 97 1.76 7.98 -9.31
CA LEU A 97 1.54 6.60 -8.84
C LEU A 97 1.36 5.62 -10.00
N ILE A 98 0.65 5.99 -11.08
CA ILE A 98 0.52 5.14 -12.26
C ILE A 98 1.86 5.02 -13.02
N CYS A 99 2.66 6.10 -13.08
CA CYS A 99 3.96 6.09 -13.75
C CYS A 99 4.96 5.18 -13.03
N VAL A 100 5.06 5.28 -11.70
CA VAL A 100 5.95 4.44 -10.89
C VAL A 100 5.50 2.97 -10.88
N VAL A 101 4.19 2.71 -10.84
CA VAL A 101 3.67 1.34 -10.93
C VAL A 101 3.95 0.72 -12.31
N LYS A 102 4.01 1.51 -13.39
CA LYS A 102 4.39 1.01 -14.73
C LYS A 102 5.89 0.70 -14.87
N GLU A 103 6.75 1.41 -14.15
CA GLU A 103 8.21 1.29 -14.29
C GLU A 103 8.80 0.16 -13.42
N TYR A 104 8.11 -0.25 -12.34
CA TYR A 104 8.53 -1.37 -11.47
C TYR A 104 7.93 -2.75 -11.86
N LEU A 105 7.07 -2.81 -12.89
CA LEU A 105 6.39 -4.03 -13.34
C LEU A 105 6.68 -4.41 -14.80
N LEU A 106 7.73 -3.84 -15.41
CA LEU A 106 8.30 -4.24 -16.70
C LEU A 106 9.77 -4.67 -16.53
#